data_AF-A0A1B2I2L8-F1
#
_entry.id   AF-A0A1B2I2L8-F1
#
_cell.length_a   1.000
_cell.length_b   1.000
_cell.length_c   1.000
_cell.angle_alpha   90.00
_cell.angle_beta   90.00
_cell.angle_gamma   90.00
#
_symmetry.space_group_name_H-M   'P 1'
#
loop_
_entity.id
_entity.type
_entity.pdbx_description
1 polymer ?
#
loop_
_entity_poly.entity_id
_entity_poly.type
_entity_poly.pdbx_seq_one_letter_code
_entity_poly.pdbx_strand_id
1 'polypeptide(L)'
;MMDSRTESERRLMSALLAFAEGRIFVGLLIEETGFLRSSARDSPTAEDTYYREGERNVGQRVFEMAVSSGADPLRCMREHGRWCEEIALRERGLPADEEEEDLSYAERK
;
A
#
# COMPACT_ATOMS: atom_id res chain seq x y z
N MET A 1 -31.00 -6.34 -7.41
CA MET A 1 -30.99 -5.93 -5.99
C MET A 1 -29.55 -6.09 -5.52
N MET A 2 -28.82 -5.01 -5.24
CA MET A 2 -27.45 -5.15 -4.72
C MET A 2 -27.51 -5.79 -3.33
N ASP A 3 -26.67 -6.80 -3.10
CA ASP A 3 -26.53 -7.48 -1.80
C ASP A 3 -26.16 -6.44 -0.73
N SER A 4 -26.87 -6.46 0.41
CA SER A 4 -26.66 -5.52 1.53
C SER A 4 -25.22 -5.57 2.06
N ARG A 5 -24.58 -6.73 1.93
CA ARG A 5 -23.16 -6.91 2.23
C ARG A 5 -22.27 -6.08 1.30
N THR A 6 -22.51 -6.16 -0.01
CA THR A 6 -21.69 -5.46 -1.03
C THR A 6 -21.80 -3.94 -0.86
N GLU A 7 -22.99 -3.43 -0.54
CA GLU A 7 -23.17 -2.00 -0.28
C GLU A 7 -22.44 -1.55 1.01
N SER A 8 -22.46 -2.39 2.06
CA SER A 8 -21.75 -2.09 3.31
C SER A 8 -20.24 -2.08 3.12
N GLU A 9 -19.72 -3.06 2.39
CA GLU A 9 -18.30 -3.17 2.01
C GLU A 9 -17.85 -1.96 1.19
N ARG A 10 -18.65 -1.54 0.19
CA ARG A 10 -18.37 -0.36 -0.62
C ARG A 10 -18.31 0.91 0.22
N ARG A 11 -19.26 1.11 1.15
CA ARG A 11 -19.28 2.27 2.05
C ARG A 11 -18.07 2.32 2.98
N LEU A 12 -17.74 1.19 3.60
CA LEU A 12 -16.56 1.07 4.46
C LEU A 12 -15.29 1.41 3.68
N MET A 13 -15.12 0.80 2.50
CA MET A 13 -13.96 1.02 1.66
C MET A 13 -13.88 2.47 1.17
N SER A 14 -15.00 3.08 0.76
CA SER A 14 -15.05 4.50 0.41
C SER A 14 -14.67 5.42 1.58
N ALA A 15 -15.08 5.09 2.81
CA ALA A 15 -14.69 5.85 3.99
C ALA A 15 -13.18 5.73 4.29
N LEU A 16 -12.59 4.54 4.13
CA LEU A 16 -11.14 4.33 4.28
C LEU A 16 -10.35 5.12 3.23
N LEU A 17 -10.76 5.04 1.96
CA LEU A 17 -10.04 5.66 0.84
C LEU A 17 -10.08 7.19 0.83
N ALA A 18 -10.98 7.80 1.62
CA ALA A 18 -11.13 9.25 1.72
C ALA A 18 -9.90 9.95 2.32
N PHE A 19 -9.07 9.24 3.09
CA PHE A 19 -7.89 9.77 3.76
C PHE A 19 -6.61 9.08 3.28
N ALA A 20 -5.45 9.73 3.46
CA ALA A 20 -4.18 9.20 2.98
C ALA A 20 -3.79 7.91 3.72
N GLU A 21 -3.95 7.90 5.04
CA GLU A 21 -3.66 6.79 5.92
C GLU A 21 -4.49 5.55 5.57
N GLY A 22 -5.75 5.73 5.19
CA GLY A 22 -6.60 4.63 4.75
C GLY A 22 -6.18 4.06 3.40
N ARG A 23 -5.72 4.90 2.46
CA ARG A 23 -5.13 4.42 1.20
C ARG A 23 -3.81 3.68 1.42
N ILE A 24 -2.95 4.19 2.30
CA ILE A 24 -1.72 3.51 2.73
C ILE A 24 -2.05 2.15 3.33
N PHE A 25 -3.04 2.09 4.23
CA PHE A 25 -3.47 0.83 4.85
C PHE A 25 -4.01 -0.17 3.83
N VAL A 26 -4.81 0.26 2.84
CA VAL A 26 -5.26 -0.61 1.75
C VAL A 26 -4.07 -1.13 0.93
N GLY A 27 -3.09 -0.26 0.65
CA GLY A 27 -1.85 -0.66 -0.03
C GLY A 27 -1.06 -1.72 0.73
N LEU A 28 -0.92 -1.54 2.06
CA LEU A 28 -0.31 -2.51 2.97
C LEU A 28 -1.01 -3.87 2.90
N LEU A 29 -2.35 -3.90 3.01
CA LEU A 29 -3.10 -5.16 2.98
C LEU A 29 -2.91 -5.94 1.68
N ILE A 30 -2.87 -5.24 0.53
CA ILE A 30 -2.67 -5.89 -0.77
C ILE A 30 -1.23 -6.41 -0.91
N GLU A 31 -0.25 -5.70 -0.38
CA GLU A 31 1.16 -6.10 -0.41
C GLU A 31 1.43 -7.32 0.50
N GLU A 32 0.95 -7.29 1.74
CA GLU A 32 1.14 -8.35 2.75
C GLU A 32 0.51 -9.67 2.32
N THR A 33 -0.68 -9.62 1.72
CA THR A 33 -1.36 -10.82 1.21
C THR A 33 -0.64 -11.49 0.04
N GLY A 34 0.36 -10.82 -0.54
CA GLY A 34 1.12 -11.35 -1.67
C GLY A 34 0.24 -11.67 -2.89
N PHE A 35 -0.94 -11.07 -2.99
CA PHE A 35 -1.93 -11.33 -4.04
C PHE A 35 -1.32 -11.16 -5.44
N LEU A 36 -0.49 -10.13 -5.61
CA LEU A 36 0.20 -9.84 -6.87
C LEU A 36 1.57 -10.54 -7.00
N ARG A 37 2.05 -11.22 -5.95
CA ARG A 37 3.35 -11.92 -5.99
C ARG A 37 3.17 -13.28 -6.67
N SER A 38 3.95 -13.52 -7.72
CA SER A 38 3.96 -14.83 -8.40
C SER A 38 4.37 -15.90 -7.39
N SER A 39 3.56 -16.95 -7.25
CA SER A 39 3.67 -18.01 -6.25
C SER A 39 4.87 -18.94 -6.41
N ALA A 40 5.81 -18.66 -7.33
CA ALA A 40 6.90 -19.56 -7.65
C ALA A 40 7.99 -19.51 -6.57
N ARG A 41 7.72 -20.08 -5.40
CA ARG A 41 8.78 -20.72 -4.61
C ARG A 41 8.98 -22.12 -5.19
N ASP A 42 10.24 -22.52 -5.33
CA ASP A 42 10.61 -23.89 -5.67
C ASP A 42 10.08 -24.83 -4.57
N SER A 43 8.94 -25.48 -4.83
CA SER A 43 8.32 -26.54 -3.99
C SER A 43 7.72 -26.10 -2.64
N PRO A 44 6.55 -25.42 -2.61
CA PRO A 44 5.79 -25.17 -1.39
C PRO A 44 5.17 -26.46 -0.82
N THR A 45 4.99 -26.53 0.50
CA THR A 45 4.20 -27.61 1.11
C THR A 45 2.70 -27.39 0.87
N ALA A 46 1.87 -28.43 1.05
CA ALA A 46 0.41 -28.29 0.87
C ALA A 46 -0.22 -27.31 1.87
N GLU A 47 0.27 -27.27 3.10
CA GLU A 47 -0.17 -26.33 4.14
C GLU A 47 0.25 -24.89 3.82
N ASP A 48 1.51 -24.70 3.36
CA ASP A 48 1.98 -23.40 2.87
C ASP A 48 1.16 -22.91 1.68
N THR A 49 0.67 -23.83 0.85
CA THR A 49 -0.15 -23.51 -0.32
C THR A 49 -1.55 -23.06 0.10
N TYR A 50 -2.23 -23.83 0.96
CA TYR A 50 -3.58 -23.49 1.41
C TYR A 50 -3.63 -22.20 2.24
N TYR A 51 -2.67 -22.00 3.14
CA TYR A 51 -2.58 -20.77 3.94
C TYR A 51 -2.38 -19.54 3.04
N ARG A 52 -1.49 -19.64 2.04
CA ARG A 52 -1.25 -18.57 1.06
C ARG A 52 -2.41 -18.36 0.10
N GLU A 53 -3.19 -19.39 -0.21
CA GLU A 53 -4.45 -19.22 -0.96
C GLU A 53 -5.46 -18.40 -0.16
N GLY A 54 -5.56 -18.66 1.16
CA GLY A 54 -6.34 -17.83 2.08
C GLY A 54 -5.93 -16.36 2.04
N GLU A 55 -4.62 -16.08 2.16
CA GLU A 55 -4.08 -14.72 2.08
C GLU A 55 -4.35 -14.06 0.71
N ARG A 56 -4.12 -14.78 -0.40
CA ARG A 56 -4.42 -14.28 -1.76
C ARG A 56 -5.89 -13.94 -1.93
N ASN A 57 -6.80 -14.74 -1.40
CA ASN A 57 -8.24 -14.48 -1.47
C ASN A 57 -8.61 -13.20 -0.70
N VAL A 58 -7.98 -12.96 0.46
CA VAL A 58 -8.14 -11.70 1.19
C VAL A 58 -7.62 -10.52 0.35
N GLY A 59 -6.42 -10.65 -0.22
CA GLY A 59 -5.82 -9.61 -1.07
C GLY A 59 -6.66 -9.31 -2.30
N GLN A 60 -7.16 -10.33 -2.99
CA GLN A 60 -8.10 -10.20 -4.10
C GLN A 60 -9.37 -9.46 -3.64
N ARG A 61 -9.94 -9.83 -2.49
CA ARG A 61 -11.16 -9.20 -2.00
C ARG A 61 -10.96 -7.72 -1.68
N VAL A 62 -9.85 -7.38 -1.03
CA VAL A 62 -9.49 -5.98 -0.74
C VAL A 62 -9.30 -5.19 -2.04
N PHE A 63 -8.64 -5.80 -3.04
CA PHE A 63 -8.44 -5.21 -4.36
C PHE A 63 -9.78 -4.92 -5.05
N GLU A 64 -10.67 -5.91 -5.11
CA GLU A 64 -12.01 -5.78 -5.70
C GLU A 64 -12.85 -4.70 -4.99
N MET A 65 -12.81 -4.67 -3.65
CA MET A 65 -13.52 -3.66 -2.87
C MET A 65 -13.02 -2.26 -3.21
N ALA A 66 -11.69 -2.06 -3.27
CA ALA A 66 -11.11 -0.76 -3.63
C ALA A 66 -11.50 -0.30 -5.04
N VAL A 67 -11.49 -1.21 -6.03
CA VAL A 67 -11.96 -0.93 -7.39
C VAL A 67 -13.45 -0.56 -7.39
N SER A 68 -14.28 -1.32 -6.68
CA SER A 68 -15.74 -1.07 -6.63
C SER A 68 -16.10 0.26 -5.95
N SER A 69 -15.21 0.76 -5.09
CA SER A 69 -15.31 2.06 -4.44
C SER A 69 -14.67 3.21 -5.23
N GLY A 70 -14.17 2.94 -6.45
CA GLY A 70 -13.65 3.95 -7.37
C GLY A 70 -12.19 4.35 -7.16
N ALA A 71 -11.42 3.57 -6.39
CA ALA A 71 -9.98 3.79 -6.25
C ALA A 71 -9.16 2.93 -7.23
N ASP A 72 -7.94 3.38 -7.52
CA ASP A 72 -6.88 2.57 -8.12
C ASP A 72 -6.12 1.85 -6.98
N PRO A 73 -6.23 0.53 -6.83
CA PRO A 73 -5.52 -0.19 -5.78
C PRO A 73 -3.99 -0.11 -5.95
N LEU A 74 -3.48 -0.02 -7.19
CA LEU A 74 -2.05 0.12 -7.44
C LEU A 74 -1.54 1.48 -6.95
N ARG A 75 -2.39 2.52 -6.98
CA ARG A 75 -2.07 3.80 -6.35
C ARG A 75 -1.94 3.66 -4.83
N CYS A 76 -2.84 2.92 -4.19
CA CYS A 76 -2.76 2.65 -2.74
C CYS A 76 -1.44 1.96 -2.38
N MET A 77 -1.01 0.97 -3.18
CA MET A 77 0.29 0.30 -3.00
C MET A 77 1.48 1.25 -3.19
N ARG A 78 1.43 2.15 -4.18
CA ARG A 78 2.48 3.19 -4.36
C ARG A 78 2.54 4.16 -3.19
N GLU A 79 1.38 4.58 -2.67
CA GLU A 79 1.31 5.45 -1.49
C GLU A 79 1.89 4.76 -0.26
N HIS A 80 1.60 3.45 -0.07
CA HIS A 80 2.25 2.63 0.95
C HIS A 80 3.77 2.56 0.79
N GLY A 81 4.27 2.27 -0.43
CA GLY A 81 5.71 2.21 -0.69
C GLY A 81 6.43 3.53 -0.37
N ARG A 82 5.87 4.67 -0.77
CA ARG A 82 6.40 6.00 -0.42
C ARG A 82 6.42 6.25 1.07
N TRP A 83 5.37 5.83 1.77
CA TRP A 83 5.32 5.95 3.23
C TRP A 83 6.42 5.11 3.90
N CYS A 84 6.69 3.89 3.42
CA CYS A 84 7.82 3.09 3.91
C CYS A 84 9.17 3.78 3.70
N GLU A 85 9.38 4.41 2.55
CA GLU A 85 10.60 5.19 2.27
C GLU A 85 10.75 6.38 3.23
N GLU A 86 9.67 7.12 3.47
CA GLU A 86 9.63 8.24 4.41
C GLU A 86 9.97 7.81 5.84
N ILE A 87 9.39 6.70 6.31
CA ILE A 87 9.70 6.13 7.63
C ILE A 87 11.17 5.72 7.70
N ALA A 88 11.68 5.04 6.68
CA ALA A 88 13.08 4.63 6.64
C ALA A 88 14.05 5.82 6.67
N LEU A 89 13.71 6.94 6.01
CA LEU A 89 14.49 8.18 6.07
C LEU A 89 14.48 8.81 7.46
N ARG A 90 13.31 8.87 8.11
CA ARG A 90 13.16 9.35 9.50
C ARG A 90 13.96 8.52 10.49
N GLU A 91 13.90 7.19 10.35
CA GLU A 91 14.64 6.26 11.21
C GLU A 91 16.16 6.36 11.03
N ARG A 92 16.63 6.73 9.82
CA ARG A 92 18.05 6.96 9.53
C ARG A 92 18.57 8.31 10.00
N GLY A 93 17.71 9.20 10.51
CA GLY A 93 18.11 10.47 11.10
C GLY A 93 18.62 11.52 10.10
N LEU A 94 18.20 11.46 8.83
CA LEU A 94 18.43 12.58 7.91
C LEU A 94 17.45 13.71 8.29
N PRO A 95 17.93 14.89 8.73
CA PRO A 95 17.06 16.04 8.92
C PRO A 95 16.44 16.40 7.57
N ALA A 96 15.17 16.79 7.57
CA ALA A 96 14.42 17.17 6.38
C ALA A 96 14.86 18.49 5.75
N ASP A 97 15.92 19.13 6.27
CA ASP A 97 16.27 20.51 5.98
C ASP A 97 17.77 20.68 5.73
N GLU A 98 18.25 20.30 4.55
CA GLU A 98 19.44 20.91 3.93
C GLU A 98 19.17 21.11 2.42
N GLU A 99 18.05 21.78 2.10
CA GLU A 99 17.94 22.51 0.84
C GLU A 99 18.18 24.00 1.14
N GLU A 100 19.13 24.57 0.40
CA GLU A 100 19.45 26.00 0.26
C GLU A 100 20.06 26.74 1.46
N GLU A 101 21.39 26.70 1.59
CA GLU A 101 22.17 27.93 1.77
C GLU A 101 23.62 27.74 1.30
N ASP A 102 24.17 28.80 0.69
CA ASP A 102 25.57 28.96 0.25
C ASP A 102 26.06 28.38 -1.09
N LEU A 103 25.38 28.74 -2.18
CA LEU A 103 26.04 28.99 -3.49
C LEU A 103 26.42 30.47 -3.69
N SER A 104 26.64 31.21 -2.62
CA SER A 104 26.94 32.63 -2.70
C SER A 104 27.99 32.99 -1.64
N TYR A 105 29.27 32.62 -1.79
CA TYR A 105 30.38 33.43 -1.25
C TYR A 105 31.83 33.09 -1.66
N ALA A 106 32.11 32.16 -2.60
CA ALA A 106 33.50 31.82 -2.94
C ALA A 106 33.97 32.10 -4.39
N GLU A 107 33.24 32.90 -5.18
CA GLU A 107 33.73 33.41 -6.49
C GLU A 107 33.90 34.93 -6.55
N ARG A 108 33.99 35.62 -5.41
CA ARG A 108 34.40 37.03 -5.37
C ARG A 108 35.27 37.35 -4.16
N LYS A 109 36.56 36.99 -4.22
CA LYS A 109 37.68 37.90 -3.93
C LYS A 109 39.02 37.27 -4.27
#